data_AF-A0A151RQA7-F1
#
_entry.id   AF-A0A151RQA7-F1
#
_cell.length_a   1.000
_cell.length_b   1.000
_cell.length_c   1.000
_cell.angle_alpha   90.00
_cell.angle_beta   90.00
_cell.angle_gamma   90.00
#
_symmetry.space_group_name_H-M   'P 1'
#
loop_
_entity.id
_entity.type
_entity.pdbx_description
1 polymer ?
#
loop_
_entity_poly.entity_id
_entity_poly.type
_entity_poly.pdbx_seq_one_letter_code
_entity_poly.pdbx_strand_id
1 'polypeptide(L)' 'MRFKSSKRGWMTIKVDLEKAYDHLSWQFVKETLLAIDLPYNFVDLVYTYISSPTMHVLWNGETLSDFSPTK' A
#
# COMPACT_ATOMS: atom_id res chain seq x y z
N MET A 1 -8.43 53.03 3.46
CA MET A 1 -8.07 51.59 3.39
C MET A 1 -6.95 51.42 2.38
N ARG A 2 -5.83 50.81 2.78
CA ARG A 2 -4.65 50.63 1.91
C ARG A 2 -4.63 49.19 1.42
N PHE A 3 -5.01 48.95 0.17
CA PHE A 3 -4.97 47.61 -0.43
C PHE A 3 -3.50 47.21 -0.66
N LYS A 4 -3.03 46.20 0.08
CA LYS A 4 -1.72 45.60 -0.15
C LYS A 4 -1.78 44.73 -1.41
N SER A 5 -1.15 45.18 -2.48
CA SER A 5 -0.85 44.37 -3.66
C SER A 5 0.40 43.51 -3.38
N SER A 6 0.23 42.28 -2.88
CA SER A 6 1.34 41.31 -2.81
C SER A 6 1.52 40.59 -4.14
N LYS A 7 2.78 40.38 -4.58
CA LYS A 7 3.09 39.52 -5.73
C LYS A 7 2.57 38.10 -5.47
N ARG A 8 1.94 37.45 -6.46
CA ARG A 8 1.56 36.03 -6.36
C ARG A 8 2.81 35.20 -6.04
N GLY A 9 2.78 34.50 -4.91
CA GLY A 9 3.81 33.52 -4.54
C GLY A 9 3.54 32.15 -5.14
N TRP A 10 4.51 31.26 -5.04
CA TRP A 10 4.37 29.84 -5.39
C TRP A 10 3.69 29.07 -4.27
N MET A 11 2.86 28.09 -4.62
CA MET A 11 2.21 27.18 -3.68
C MET A 11 2.68 25.75 -3.96
N THR A 12 3.03 25.02 -2.91
CA THR A 12 3.36 23.59 -2.98
C THR A 12 2.37 22.83 -2.11
N ILE A 13 1.88 21.70 -2.63
CA ILE A 13 1.08 20.74 -1.86
C ILE A 13 1.96 19.53 -1.58
N LYS A 14 2.10 19.17 -0.31
CA LYS A 14 2.72 17.91 0.12
C LYS A 14 1.61 16.95 0.51
N VAL A 15 1.62 15.76 -0.08
CA VAL A 15 0.74 14.65 0.30
C VAL A 15 1.60 13.58 0.96
N ASP A 16 1.18 13.15 2.15
CA ASP A 16 1.79 12.05 2.89
C ASP A 16 0.74 10.94 3.04
N LEU A 17 1.09 9.71 2.68
CA LEU A 17 0.16 8.58 2.72
C LEU A 17 0.46 7.75 3.97
N GLU A 18 -0.42 7.86 4.96
CA GLU A 18 -0.35 7.01 6.14
C GLU A 18 -0.56 5.55 5.73
N LYS A 19 0.36 4.67 6.15
CA LYS A 19 0.25 3.21 5.98
C LYS A 19 -0.18 2.79 4.58
N ALA A 20 0.47 3.36 3.55
CA ALA A 20 0.08 3.16 2.16
C ALA A 20 -0.11 1.69 1.75
N TYR A 21 0.70 0.77 2.30
CA TYR A 21 0.60 -0.67 2.05
C TYR A 21 -0.63 -1.33 2.67
N ASP A 22 -1.11 -0.84 3.81
CA ASP A 22 -2.28 -1.39 4.50
C ASP A 22 -3.60 -0.99 3.81
N HIS A 23 -3.56 0.11 3.06
CA HIS A 23 -4.71 0.68 2.35
C HIS A 23 -4.71 0.39 0.84
N LEU A 24 -3.67 -0.28 0.32
CA LEU A 24 -3.58 -0.66 -1.08
C LEU A 24 -4.57 -1.78 -1.41
N SER A 25 -5.32 -1.61 -2.50
CA SER A 25 -6.17 -2.67 -3.03
C SER A 25 -5.32 -3.71 -3.76
N TRP A 26 -5.38 -4.97 -3.34
CA TRP A 26 -4.69 -6.07 -4.05
C TRP A 26 -5.19 -6.25 -5.47
N GLN A 27 -6.45 -5.93 -5.74
CA GLN A 27 -7.00 -5.94 -7.08
C GLN A 27 -6.34 -4.85 -7.95
N PHE A 28 -6.14 -3.65 -7.40
CA PHE A 28 -5.43 -2.58 -8.11
C PHE A 28 -3.99 -2.96 -8.44
N VAL A 29 -3.28 -3.61 -7.50
CA VAL A 29 -1.93 -4.11 -7.75
C VAL A 29 -1.92 -5.13 -8.90
N LYS A 30 -2.84 -6.11 -8.89
CA LYS A 30 -2.96 -7.11 -9.96
C LYS A 30 -3.19 -6.47 -11.33
N GLU A 31 -4.16 -5.57 -11.42
CA GLU A 31 -4.51 -4.86 -12.66
C GLU A 31 -3.35 -4.01 -13.18
N THR A 32 -2.64 -3.32 -12.28
CA THR A 32 -1.47 -2.52 -12.64
C THR A 32 -0.35 -3.38 -13.21
N LEU A 33 -0.06 -4.53 -12.60
CA LEU A 33 0.97 -5.46 -13.09
C LEU A 33 0.61 -6.06 -14.46
N LEU A 34 -0.68 -6.35 -14.70
CA LEU A 34 -1.16 -6.77 -16.03
C LEU A 34 -1.04 -5.63 -17.05
N ALA A 35 -1.35 -4.40 -16.67
CA ALA A 35 -1.34 -3.24 -17.56
C ALA A 35 0.07 -2.85 -18.05
N ILE A 36 1.12 -3.26 -17.33
CA ILE A 36 2.52 -3.09 -17.74
C ILE A 36 3.09 -4.34 -18.45
N ASP A 37 2.21 -5.25 -18.89
CA ASP A 37 2.53 -6.45 -19.67
C ASP A 37 3.51 -7.43 -18.98
N LEU A 38 3.44 -7.55 -17.65
CA LEU A 38 4.20 -8.60 -16.96
C LEU A 38 3.62 -10.00 -17.25
N PRO A 39 4.47 -11.04 -17.27
CA PRO A 39 4.02 -12.41 -17.49
C PRO A 39 2.91 -12.82 -16.52
N TYR A 40 1.83 -13.40 -17.03
CA TYR A 40 0.65 -13.76 -16.22
C TYR A 40 1.00 -14.64 -15.01
N ASN A 41 1.89 -15.61 -15.19
CA ASN A 41 2.36 -16.48 -14.11
C ASN A 41 3.06 -15.72 -12.99
N PHE A 42 3.80 -14.66 -13.32
CA PHE A 42 4.42 -13.79 -12.33
C PHE A 42 3.36 -12.97 -11.58
N VAL A 43 2.40 -12.39 -12.30
CA VAL A 43 1.32 -11.61 -11.70
C VAL A 43 0.47 -12.48 -10.76
N ASP A 44 0.15 -13.69 -11.18
CA ASP A 44 -0.63 -14.64 -10.40
C ASP A 44 0.11 -15.11 -9.14
N LEU A 45 1.43 -15.34 -9.24
CA LEU A 45 2.30 -15.62 -8.09
C LEU A 45 2.25 -14.47 -7.07
N VAL A 46 2.47 -13.23 -7.53
CA VAL A 46 2.44 -12.05 -6.65
C VAL A 46 1.07 -11.90 -5.99
N TYR A 47 -0.01 -11.99 -6.77
CA TYR A 47 -1.38 -11.85 -6.27
C TYR A 47 -1.72 -12.89 -5.19
N THR A 48 -1.32 -14.15 -5.41
CA THR A 48 -1.55 -15.25 -4.46
C THR A 48 -0.90 -14.95 -3.11
N TYR A 49 0.34 -14.45 -3.11
CA TYR A 49 1.07 -14.15 -1.87
C TYR A 49 0.52 -12.94 -1.11
N ILE A 50 0.16 -11.87 -1.81
CA ILE A 50 -0.29 -10.62 -1.14
C ILE A 50 -1.76 -10.68 -0.69
N SER A 51 -2.60 -11.48 -1.35
CA SER A 51 -4.04 -11.53 -1.05
C SER A 51 -4.41 -12.43 0.12
N SER A 52 -3.54 -13.38 0.48
CA SER A 52 -3.79 -14.37 1.55
C SER A 52 -2.63 -14.45 2.53
N PRO A 53 -2.35 -13.38 3.30
CA PRO A 53 -1.26 -13.40 4.26
C PRO A 53 -1.57 -14.35 5.44
N THR A 54 -0.66 -15.27 5.73
CA THR A 54 -0.66 -16.06 6.97
C THR A 54 0.18 -15.35 8.02
N MET A 55 -0.37 -15.18 9.24
CA MET A 55 0.35 -14.53 10.34
C MET A 55 0.75 -15.55 11.40
N HIS A 56 2.00 -15.45 11.85
CA HIS A 56 2.53 -16.18 13.00
C HIS A 56 3.03 -15.18 14.04
N VAL A 57 2.87 -15.53 15.31
CA VAL A 57 3.45 -14.74 16.41
C VAL A 57 4.82 -15.30 16.76
N LEU A 58 5.85 -14.45 16.75
CA LEU A 58 7.16 -14.78 17.30
C LEU A 58 7.18 -14.36 18.77
N TRP A 59 7.18 -15.33 19.69
CA TRP A 59 7.18 -15.10 21.13
C TRP A 59 8.40 -15.75 21.77
N ASN A 60 9.25 -14.95 22.43
CA ASN A 60 10.50 -15.41 23.06
C ASN A 60 11.42 -16.23 22.12
N GLY A 61 11.41 -15.92 20.83
CA GLY A 61 12.20 -16.63 19.81
C GLY A 61 11.54 -17.90 19.26
N GLU A 62 10.38 -18.29 19.79
CA GLU A 62 9.60 -19.41 19.27
C GLU A 62 8.44 -18.91 18.39
N THR A 63 8.22 -19.58 17.27
CA THR A 63 7.09 -19.30 16.37
C THR A 63 5.86 -20.06 16.86
N LEU A 64 4.81 -19.33 17.21
CA LEU A 64 3.52 -19.90 17.56
C LEU A 64 2.74 -20.33 16.31
N SER A 65 1.66 -21.08 16.51
CA SER A 65 0.75 -21.47 15.45
C SER A 65 0.23 -20.25 14.68
N ASP A 66 -0.15 -20.48 13.43
CA ASP A 66 -0.82 -19.46 12.63
C ASP A 66 -2.11 -18.99 13.32
N PHE A 67 -2.44 -17.73 13.08
CA PHE A 67 -3.69 -17.15 13.54
C PHE A 67 -4.27 -16.23 12.48
N SER A 68 -5.60 -16.11 12.49
CA SER A 68 -6.33 -15.11 11.71
C SER A 68 -6.71 -13.95 12.63
N PRO A 69 -6.16 -12.73 12.44
CA PRO A 69 -6.56 -11.57 13.22
C PRO A 69 -8.07 -11.36 13.08
N THR A 70 -8.77 -11.37 14.20
CA THR A 70 -10.19 -10.97 14.25
C THR A 70 -10.24 -9.52 14.71
N LYS A 71 -11.07 -8.70 14.06
CA LYS A 71 -11.31 -7.31 14.48
C LYS A 71 -12.05 -7.23 15.81
#